data_AF-A0A1F4E1A7-F1
#
_entry.id   AF-A0A1F4E1A7-F1
#
_cell.length_a   1.000
_cell.length_b   1.000
_cell.length_c   1.000
_cell.angle_alpha   90.00
_cell.angle_beta   90.00
_cell.angle_gamma   90.00
#
_symmetry.space_group_name_H-M   'P 1'
#
loop_
_entity.id
_entity.type
_entity.pdbx_description
1 polymer ?
#
loop_
_entity_poly.entity_id
_entity_poly.type
_entity_poly.pdbx_seq_one_letter_code
_entity_poly.pdbx_strand_id
1 'polypeptide(L)'
;MFVAVFLAIYTLVTPYSEIKLIREGNAAAAASISGALIGYILPLASAVTHSVNPWDMMLWAAIALVVQLLVFLAVRLFLPDLTRQITDGKVAAGVFLGAVSLAAGILNAACMTY
;
A
#
# COMPACT_ATOMS: atom_id res chain seq x y z
N MET A 1 8.83 -9.84 -10.40
CA MET A 1 8.31 -11.03 -9.68
C MET A 1 7.78 -10.66 -8.29
N PHE A 2 8.56 -10.00 -7.41
CA PHE A 2 8.12 -9.61 -6.05
C PHE A 2 6.95 -8.62 -6.00
N VAL A 3 6.88 -7.65 -6.92
CA VAL A 3 5.73 -6.74 -7.03
C VAL A 3 4.44 -7.50 -7.37
N ALA A 4 4.51 -8.58 -8.14
CA ALA A 4 3.35 -9.40 -8.47
C ALA A 4 2.87 -10.24 -7.27
N VAL A 5 3.80 -10.74 -6.45
CA VAL A 5 3.48 -11.44 -5.19
C VAL A 5 2.89 -10.48 -4.17
N PHE A 6 3.41 -9.25 -4.07
CA PHE A 6 2.79 -8.22 -3.26
C PHE A 6 1.39 -7.89 -3.74
N LEU A 7 1.21 -7.67 -5.04
CA LEU A 7 -0.11 -7.40 -5.60
C LEU A 7 -1.08 -8.54 -5.27
N ALA A 8 -0.63 -9.81 -5.36
CA ALA A 8 -1.42 -10.99 -5.05
C ALA A 8 -1.79 -11.10 -3.57
N ILE A 9 -0.84 -10.90 -2.65
CA ILE A 9 -1.12 -10.94 -1.21
C ILE A 9 -1.97 -9.74 -0.79
N TYR A 10 -1.65 -8.55 -1.32
CA TYR A 10 -2.41 -7.33 -1.05
C TYR A 10 -3.85 -7.51 -1.52
N THR A 11 -4.10 -7.93 -2.76
CA THR A 11 -5.46 -8.22 -3.25
C THR A 11 -6.16 -9.38 -2.54
N LEU A 12 -5.44 -10.30 -1.90
CA LEU A 12 -6.04 -11.34 -1.05
C LEU A 12 -6.46 -10.80 0.32
N VAL A 13 -5.72 -9.83 0.85
CA VAL A 13 -5.90 -9.28 2.19
C VAL A 13 -6.83 -8.06 2.20
N THR A 14 -6.88 -7.24 1.13
CA THR A 14 -7.90 -6.19 1.00
C THR A 14 -9.25 -6.83 0.67
N PRO A 15 -10.26 -6.74 1.57
CA PRO A 15 -11.54 -7.42 1.42
C PRO A 15 -12.51 -6.67 0.49
N TYR A 16 -12.02 -5.79 -0.39
CA TYR A 16 -12.80 -5.09 -1.40
C TYR A 16 -12.02 -5.02 -2.70
N SER A 17 -12.67 -5.35 -3.81
CA SER A 17 -12.06 -5.37 -5.13
C SER A 17 -11.80 -3.95 -5.62
N GLU A 18 -10.69 -3.33 -5.19
CA GLU A 18 -10.26 -2.00 -5.67
C GLU A 18 -10.25 -1.95 -7.20
N ILE A 19 -9.81 -3.03 -7.87
CA ILE A 19 -9.83 -3.19 -9.33
C ILE A 19 -11.27 -3.12 -9.90
N LYS A 20 -12.26 -3.63 -9.18
CA LYS A 20 -13.67 -3.57 -9.58
C LYS A 20 -14.24 -2.16 -9.40
N LEU A 21 -13.94 -1.50 -8.29
CA LEU A 21 -14.34 -0.09 -8.06
C LEU A 21 -13.67 0.85 -9.07
N ILE A 22 -12.40 0.62 -9.42
CA ILE A 22 -11.70 1.40 -10.45
C ILE A 22 -12.36 1.19 -11.82
N ARG A 23 -12.77 -0.05 -12.14
CA ARG A 23 -13.56 -0.34 -13.35
C ARG A 23 -14.95 0.31 -13.33
N GLU A 24 -15.53 0.53 -12.15
CA GLU A 24 -16.78 1.28 -11.96
C GLU A 24 -16.58 2.81 -12.01
N GLY A 25 -15.36 3.30 -12.27
CA GLY A 25 -15.06 4.74 -12.43
C GLY A 25 -14.72 5.46 -11.12
N ASN A 26 -14.44 4.71 -10.06
CA ASN A 26 -14.20 5.28 -8.74
C ASN A 26 -12.77 5.80 -8.58
N ALA A 27 -12.61 7.12 -8.72
CA ALA A 27 -11.32 7.79 -8.56
C ALA A 27 -10.75 7.69 -7.13
N ALA A 28 -11.59 7.50 -6.11
CA ALA A 28 -11.12 7.32 -4.73
C ALA A 28 -10.35 6.00 -4.57
N ALA A 29 -10.87 4.91 -5.15
CA ALA A 29 -10.19 3.62 -5.16
C ALA A 29 -8.86 3.70 -5.93
N ALA A 30 -8.84 4.43 -7.06
CA ALA A 30 -7.62 4.64 -7.83
C ALA A 30 -6.55 5.41 -7.05
N ALA A 31 -6.93 6.47 -6.33
CA ALA A 31 -6.01 7.28 -5.53
C ALA A 31 -5.43 6.49 -4.33
N SER A 32 -6.27 5.68 -3.67
CA SER A 32 -5.85 4.80 -2.59
C SER A 32 -4.82 3.78 -3.06
N ILE A 33 -5.16 3.02 -4.11
CA ILE A 33 -4.31 1.93 -4.58
C ILE A 33 -2.98 2.44 -5.15
N SER A 34 -3.00 3.59 -5.82
CA SER A 34 -1.79 4.19 -6.38
C SER A 34 -0.85 4.69 -5.28
N GLY A 35 -1.37 5.35 -4.25
CA GLY A 35 -0.58 5.76 -3.09
C GLY A 35 0.03 4.58 -2.32
N ALA A 36 -0.75 3.51 -2.12
CA ALA A 36 -0.25 2.28 -1.51
C ALA A 36 0.80 1.59 -2.39
N LEU A 37 0.57 1.49 -3.70
CA LEU A 37 1.53 0.87 -4.62
C LEU A 37 2.88 1.60 -4.59
N ILE A 38 2.86 2.93 -4.67
CA ILE A 38 4.08 3.73 -4.64
C ILE A 38 4.74 3.60 -3.25
N GLY A 39 3.99 3.69 -2.16
CA GLY A 39 4.49 3.50 -0.80
C GLY A 39 5.22 2.16 -0.60
N TYR A 40 4.74 1.09 -1.22
CA TYR A 40 5.39 -0.21 -1.14
C TYR A 40 6.65 -0.32 -2.02
N ILE A 41 6.63 0.30 -3.20
CA ILE A 41 7.74 0.22 -4.16
C ILE A 41 8.98 0.94 -3.63
N LEU A 42 8.84 2.03 -2.88
CA LEU A 42 9.98 2.78 -2.33
C LEU A 42 10.94 1.94 -1.45
N PRO A 43 10.49 1.30 -0.36
CA PRO A 43 11.36 0.47 0.47
C PRO A 43 11.86 -0.76 -0.29
N LEU A 44 11.04 -1.32 -1.18
CA LEU A 44 11.44 -2.47 -1.99
C LEU A 44 12.53 -2.11 -3.01
N ALA A 45 12.47 -0.92 -3.62
CA ALA A 45 13.52 -0.41 -4.50
C ALA A 45 14.82 -0.15 -3.72
N SER A 46 14.72 0.38 -2.50
CA SER A 46 15.87 0.55 -1.59
C SER A 46 16.50 -0.81 -1.20
N ALA A 47 15.67 -1.83 -0.96
CA ALA A 47 16.12 -3.19 -0.68
C ALA A 47 16.89 -3.79 -1.88
N VAL A 48 16.40 -3.57 -3.10
CA VAL A 48 17.02 -4.06 -4.34
C VAL A 48 18.36 -3.37 -4.61
N THR A 49 18.51 -2.08 -4.32
CA THR A 49 19.77 -1.37 -4.54
C THR A 49 20.87 -1.76 -3.55
N HIS A 50 20.50 -2.20 -2.34
CA HIS A 50 21.46 -2.59 -1.30
C HIS A 50 21.69 -4.11 -1.18
N SER A 51 20.76 -4.97 -1.62
CA SER A 51 20.83 -6.42 -1.31
C SER A 51 21.27 -7.28 -2.49
N VAL A 52 22.48 -7.85 -2.38
CA VAL A 52 23.03 -8.87 -3.28
C VAL A 52 22.41 -10.26 -3.02
N ASN A 53 21.62 -10.43 -1.94
CA ASN A 53 21.05 -11.71 -1.51
C ASN A 53 19.51 -11.77 -1.58
N PRO A 54 18.92 -12.84 -2.15
CA PRO A 54 17.46 -12.97 -2.30
C PRO A 54 16.69 -13.09 -0.96
N TRP A 55 17.37 -13.49 0.12
CA TRP A 55 16.77 -13.60 1.46
C TRP A 55 16.48 -12.24 2.11
N ASP A 56 17.43 -11.28 2.05
CA ASP A 56 17.23 -9.92 2.53
C ASP A 56 16.06 -9.23 1.81
N MET A 57 15.98 -9.45 0.51
CA MET A 57 14.90 -8.90 -0.31
C MET A 57 13.52 -9.42 0.11
N MET A 58 13.43 -10.69 0.52
CA MET A 58 12.19 -11.29 1.00
C MET A 58 11.80 -10.78 2.39
N LEU A 59 12.78 -10.58 3.28
CA LEU A 59 12.56 -10.00 4.61
C LEU A 59 12.02 -8.56 4.49
N TRP A 60 12.63 -7.74 3.64
CA TRP A 60 12.21 -6.35 3.44
C TRP A 60 10.86 -6.23 2.74
N ALA A 61 10.56 -7.10 1.77
CA ALA A 61 9.23 -7.19 1.18
C ALA A 61 8.17 -7.53 2.24
N ALA A 62 8.47 -8.46 3.16
CA ALA A 62 7.57 -8.79 4.25
C ALA A 62 7.38 -7.62 5.23
N ILE A 63 8.45 -6.92 5.61
CA ILE A 63 8.38 -5.74 6.50
C ILE A 63 7.55 -4.63 5.85
N ALA A 64 7.81 -4.30 4.58
CA ALA A 64 7.04 -3.29 3.86
C ALA A 64 5.55 -3.67 3.78
N LEU A 65 5.23 -4.95 3.58
CA LEU A 65 3.85 -5.43 3.59
C LEU A 65 3.19 -5.28 4.97
N VAL A 66 3.90 -5.61 6.05
CA VAL A 66 3.42 -5.45 7.42
C VAL A 66 3.17 -3.98 7.74
N VAL A 67 4.11 -3.08 7.41
CA VAL A 67 3.94 -1.63 7.61
C VAL A 67 2.72 -1.12 6.87
N GLN A 68 2.54 -1.53 5.61
CA GLN A 68 1.41 -1.08 4.82
C GLN A 68 0.06 -1.56 5.36
N LEU A 69 0.02 -2.80 5.87
CA LEU A 69 -1.12 -3.36 6.58
C LEU A 69 -1.42 -2.60 7.87
N LEU A 70 -0.40 -2.27 8.66
CA LEU A 70 -0.56 -1.49 9.89
C LEU A 70 -1.09 -0.09 9.59
N VAL A 71 -0.60 0.55 8.54
CA VAL A 71 -1.06 1.87 8.11
C VAL A 71 -2.51 1.81 7.66
N PHE A 72 -2.87 0.83 6.84
CA PHE A 72 -4.25 0.61 6.44
C PHE A 72 -5.15 0.38 7.66
N LEU A 73 -4.71 -0.46 8.61
CA LEU A 73 -5.45 -0.74 9.84
C LEU A 73 -5.61 0.53 10.70
N ALA A 74 -4.56 1.33 10.83
CA ALA A 74 -4.60 2.59 11.57
C ALA A 74 -5.58 3.58 10.93
N VAL A 75 -5.50 3.79 9.61
CA VAL A 75 -6.44 4.67 8.90
C VAL A 75 -7.87 4.14 9.02
N ARG A 76 -8.07 2.82 8.92
CA ARG A 76 -9.37 2.18 9.12
C ARG A 76 -9.89 2.34 10.55
N LEU A 77 -9.01 2.35 11.56
CA LEU A 77 -9.40 2.59 12.96
C LEU A 77 -9.84 4.05 13.16
N PHE A 78 -9.11 5.01 12.56
CA PHE A 78 -9.45 6.43 12.60
C PHE A 78 -10.71 6.76 11.76
N LEU A 79 -10.92 6.05 10.66
CA LEU A 79 -12.03 6.21 9.73
C LEU A 79 -12.69 4.84 9.50
N PRO A 80 -13.57 4.37 10.40
CA PRO A 80 -14.22 3.06 10.26
C PRO A 80 -15.09 2.97 8.99
N ASP A 81 -15.64 4.09 8.53
CA ASP A 81 -16.41 4.19 7.27
C ASP A 81 -15.53 4.35 6.02
N LEU A 82 -14.20 4.29 6.12
CA LEU A 82 -13.29 4.54 4.98
C LEU A 82 -13.63 3.68 3.77
N THR A 83 -13.90 2.40 3.97
CA THR A 83 -14.32 1.48 2.92
C THR A 83 -15.59 1.97 2.22
N ARG A 84 -16.59 2.39 3.01
CA ARG A 84 -17.87 2.86 2.51
C ARG A 84 -17.73 4.19 1.79
N GLN A 85 -16.89 5.09 2.29
CA GLN A 85 -16.57 6.37 1.65
C GLN A 85 -15.82 6.18 0.32
N ILE A 86 -14.90 5.21 0.26
CA ILE A 86 -14.25 4.83 -0.99
C ILE A 86 -15.29 4.27 -1.95
N THR A 87 -16.19 3.37 -1.54
CA THR A 87 -17.27 2.85 -2.40
C THR A 87 -18.23 3.94 -2.89
N ASP A 88 -18.54 4.94 -2.06
CA ASP A 88 -19.35 6.12 -2.42
C ASP A 88 -18.64 7.09 -3.39
N GLY A 89 -17.37 6.83 -3.75
CA GLY A 89 -16.61 7.68 -4.68
C GLY A 89 -16.05 8.94 -4.04
N LYS A 90 -15.95 8.99 -2.70
CA LYS A 90 -15.36 10.14 -2.00
C LYS A 90 -13.84 10.14 -2.19
N VAL A 91 -13.39 10.86 -3.21
CA VAL A 91 -11.96 10.98 -3.58
C VAL A 91 -11.09 11.41 -2.41
N ALA A 92 -11.60 12.27 -1.51
CA ALA A 92 -10.88 12.71 -0.32
C ALA A 92 -10.45 11.53 0.58
N ALA A 93 -11.30 10.53 0.78
CA ALA A 93 -10.99 9.37 1.61
C ALA A 93 -9.92 8.48 0.95
N GLY A 94 -10.01 8.32 -0.38
CA GLY A 94 -9.04 7.58 -1.18
C GLY A 94 -7.66 8.24 -1.22
N VAL A 95 -7.61 9.56 -1.46
CA VAL A 95 -6.37 10.35 -1.45
C VAL A 95 -5.74 10.35 -0.06
N PHE A 96 -6.52 10.49 1.00
CA PHE A 96 -6.01 10.44 2.37
C PHE A 96 -5.36 9.08 2.67
N LEU A 97 -6.06 7.97 2.39
CA LEU A 97 -5.51 6.63 2.58
C LEU A 97 -4.23 6.43 1.75
N GLY A 98 -4.26 6.82 0.48
CA GLY A 98 -3.11 6.73 -0.43
C GLY A 98 -1.92 7.55 0.05
N ALA A 99 -2.14 8.77 0.52
CA ALA A 99 -1.09 9.66 1.02
C ALA A 99 -0.46 9.16 2.33
N VAL A 100 -1.26 8.64 3.27
CA VAL A 100 -0.73 8.07 4.52
C VAL A 100 0.08 6.80 4.23
N SER A 101 -0.42 5.94 3.33
CA SER A 101 0.30 4.74 2.90
C SER A 101 1.62 5.09 2.21
N LEU A 102 1.61 6.09 1.33
CA LEU A 102 2.81 6.62 0.69
C LEU A 102 3.82 7.16 1.72
N ALA A 103 3.36 8.00 2.65
CA ALA A 103 4.22 8.60 3.67
C ALA A 103 4.88 7.55 4.56
N ALA A 104 4.12 6.53 4.99
CA ALA A 104 4.66 5.43 5.76
C ALA A 104 5.64 4.57 4.96
N GLY A 105 5.38 4.36 3.66
CA GLY A 105 6.30 3.68 2.75
C GLY A 105 7.62 4.42 2.58
N ILE A 106 7.58 5.75 2.41
CA ILE A 106 8.77 6.61 2.37
C ILE A 106 9.54 6.51 3.70
N LEU A 107 8.83 6.56 4.84
CA LEU A 107 9.45 6.47 6.16
C LEU A 107 10.14 5.11 6.35
N ASN A 108 9.50 4.03 5.93
CA ASN A 108 10.07 2.69 5.95
C ASN A 108 11.32 2.60 5.07
N ALA A 109 11.30 3.19 3.86
CA ALA A 109 12.45 3.24 2.97
C ALA A 109 13.62 4.08 3.54
N ALA A 110 13.31 5.18 4.21
CA ALA A 110 14.32 6.02 4.86
C ALA A 110 15.01 5.28 6.01
N CYS A 111 14.25 4.52 6.81
CA CYS A 111 14.81 3.67 7.86
C CYS A 111 15.73 2.55 7.34
N MET A 112 15.63 2.18 6.06
CA MET A 112 16.51 1.19 5.42
C MET A 112 17.87 1.75 4.99
N THR A 113 18.03 3.08 4.95
CA THR A 113 19.23 3.73 4.37
C THR A 113 20.39 3.83 5.39
N TYR A 114 20.60 2.82 6.23
CA TYR A 114 21.66 2.82 7.25
C TYR A 114 22.38 1.48 7.39
#